data_AF-A0A7K1G981-F1
#
_entry.id   AF-A0A7K1G981-F1
#
_cell.length_a   1.000
_cell.length_b   1.000
_cell.length_c   1.000
_cell.angle_alpha   90.00
_cell.angle_beta   90.00
_cell.angle_gamma   90.00
#
_symmetry.space_group_name_H-M   'P 1'
#
loop_
_entity.id
_entity.type
_entity.pdbx_description
1 polymer ?
#
loop_
_entity_poly.entity_id
_entity_poly.type
_entity_poly.pdbx_seq_one_letter_code
_entity_poly.pdbx_strand_id
1 'polypeptide(L)'
;MKLHNHAKANQKTVYCISPYKTGTTYLSSCFSSNIAKHEPIHYTTYKSLDEDFDTYFTKRLNYLNLKLECSGSWSAYVEELVNHKIAKDLDYICVLRSPSSWVTSVINYWNKPNMLKFHFDIPLEHFWKQKVGVNLRDFEIGVHSKKNQEIIDKLVKFYFDFTEKTALLENITYIRLKDLKESLPLVESLIEENATTKDSWKRANLKKKFIYKNDMIDEKYKRLTKRLINSRNPKMAS
;
A
#
# COMPACT_ATOMS: atom_id res chain seq x y z
N MET A 1 -1.90 -12.52 38.10
CA MET A 1 -2.20 -11.42 37.16
C MET A 1 -3.02 -12.01 36.03
N LYS A 2 -4.32 -11.71 35.97
CA LYS A 2 -5.26 -12.35 35.04
C LYS A 2 -5.03 -11.81 33.63
N LEU A 3 -4.72 -12.70 32.68
CA LEU A 3 -4.67 -12.40 31.25
C LEU A 3 -6.04 -11.88 30.81
N HIS A 4 -6.11 -10.62 30.38
CA HIS A 4 -7.32 -10.06 29.80
C HIS A 4 -7.64 -10.78 28.49
N ASN A 5 -8.83 -11.38 28.43
CA ASN A 5 -9.53 -11.68 27.20
C ASN A 5 -9.59 -10.41 26.35
N HIS A 6 -8.74 -10.28 25.33
CA HIS A 6 -8.90 -9.23 24.33
C HIS A 6 -10.06 -9.62 23.41
N ALA A 7 -11.23 -9.06 23.72
CA ALA A 7 -12.47 -9.23 23.00
C ALA A 7 -12.35 -8.76 21.53
N LYS A 8 -13.18 -9.42 20.71
CA LYS A 8 -13.39 -9.28 19.27
C LYS A 8 -13.41 -7.83 18.79
N ALA A 9 -12.80 -7.59 17.63
CA ALA A 9 -13.14 -6.46 16.79
C ALA A 9 -14.66 -6.55 16.48
N ASN A 10 -15.46 -5.66 17.08
CA ASN A 10 -16.90 -5.59 16.85
C ASN A 10 -17.25 -5.08 15.44
N GLN A 11 -16.25 -4.64 14.68
CA GLN A 11 -16.38 -4.05 13.36
C GLN A 11 -15.43 -4.74 12.38
N LYS A 12 -15.94 -5.03 11.18
CA LYS A 12 -15.17 -5.59 10.08
C LYS A 12 -14.28 -4.49 9.48
N THR A 13 -12.97 -4.60 9.66
CA THR A 13 -11.99 -3.67 9.06
C THR A 13 -11.46 -4.24 7.75
N VAL A 14 -11.50 -3.43 6.69
CA VAL A 14 -10.87 -3.73 5.40
C VAL A 14 -9.52 -3.01 5.32
N TYR A 15 -8.48 -3.72 4.84
CA TYR A 15 -7.13 -3.17 4.70
C TYR A 15 -6.74 -2.97 3.24
N CYS A 16 -6.50 -1.72 2.83
CA CYS A 16 -5.81 -1.40 1.59
C CYS A 16 -4.29 -1.42 1.83
N ILE A 17 -3.66 -2.54 1.47
CA ILE A 17 -2.25 -2.87 1.75
C ILE A 17 -1.29 -2.50 0.63
N SER A 18 -1.71 -1.57 -0.23
CA SER A 18 -1.00 -1.26 -1.46
C SER A 18 0.22 -0.40 -1.17
N PRO A 19 1.39 -0.66 -1.78
CA PRO A 19 2.60 0.15 -1.56
C PRO A 19 2.34 1.63 -1.75
N TYR A 20 3.15 2.47 -1.11
CA TYR A 20 3.05 3.92 -1.30
C TYR A 20 3.00 4.32 -2.77
N LYS A 21 2.30 5.41 -3.07
CA LYS A 21 2.13 5.95 -4.45
C LYS A 21 1.27 5.07 -5.37
N THR A 22 0.48 4.16 -4.85
CA THR A 22 -0.50 3.38 -5.63
C THR A 22 -1.91 4.00 -5.64
N GLY A 23 -2.21 4.98 -4.78
CA GLY A 23 -3.55 5.60 -4.71
C GLY A 23 -4.24 5.47 -3.35
N THR A 24 -3.58 4.88 -2.35
CA THR A 24 -4.05 4.73 -0.97
C THR A 24 -4.62 6.00 -0.35
N THR A 25 -3.92 7.14 -0.51
CA THR A 25 -4.38 8.45 0.01
C THR A 25 -5.70 8.90 -0.62
N TYR A 26 -5.86 8.66 -1.93
CA TYR A 26 -7.11 9.01 -2.61
C TYR A 26 -8.24 8.15 -2.08
N LEU A 27 -8.04 6.84 -1.99
CA LEU A 27 -9.07 5.91 -1.54
C LEU A 27 -9.56 6.23 -0.12
N SER A 28 -8.65 6.48 0.83
CA SER A 28 -9.06 6.88 2.19
C SER A 28 -9.78 8.22 2.22
N SER A 29 -9.41 9.16 1.34
CA SER A 29 -10.04 10.50 1.29
C SER A 29 -11.46 10.47 0.72
N CYS A 30 -11.89 9.35 0.15
CA CYS A 30 -13.26 9.18 -0.30
C CYS A 30 -14.24 8.93 0.85
N PHE A 31 -13.77 8.72 2.08
CA PHE A 31 -14.61 8.48 3.26
C PHE A 31 -14.23 9.46 4.38
N SER A 32 -15.13 9.63 5.35
CA SER A 32 -14.86 10.47 6.51
C SER A 32 -13.72 9.90 7.36
N SER A 33 -12.98 10.76 8.06
CA SER A 33 -11.76 10.40 8.79
C SER A 33 -11.97 9.48 9.99
N ASN A 34 -13.20 9.36 10.49
CA ASN A 34 -13.62 8.38 11.50
C ASN A 34 -13.90 7.00 10.92
N ILE A 35 -14.12 6.89 9.60
CA ILE A 35 -14.40 5.64 8.88
C ILE A 35 -13.11 5.10 8.24
N ALA A 36 -12.37 5.98 7.56
CA ALA A 36 -11.15 5.63 6.84
C ALA A 36 -9.97 6.53 7.18
N LYS A 37 -8.77 5.95 7.28
CA LYS A 37 -7.52 6.72 7.44
C LYS A 37 -6.40 6.22 6.53
N HIS A 38 -5.55 7.16 6.13
CA HIS A 38 -4.28 6.88 5.46
C HIS A 38 -3.14 6.91 6.48
N GLU A 39 -2.39 5.81 6.60
CA GLU A 39 -1.24 5.70 7.52
C GLU A 39 -1.52 6.12 8.98
N PRO A 40 -2.60 5.64 9.64
CA PRO A 40 -2.84 5.98 11.03
C PRO A 40 -1.72 5.46 11.93
N ILE A 41 -1.32 6.26 12.93
CA ILE A 41 -0.26 5.97 13.91
C ILE A 41 1.04 5.44 13.25
N HIS A 42 1.42 6.08 12.14
CA HIS A 42 2.49 5.67 11.23
C HIS A 42 3.83 5.34 11.91
N TYR A 43 4.31 6.22 12.79
CA TYR A 43 5.59 6.05 13.49
C TYR A 43 5.61 4.84 14.43
N THR A 44 4.59 4.72 15.29
CA THR A 44 4.51 3.62 16.25
C THR A 44 4.31 2.29 15.54
N THR A 45 3.64 2.30 14.39
CA THR A 45 3.44 1.12 13.55
C THR A 45 4.78 0.51 13.13
N TYR A 46 5.71 1.32 12.62
CA TYR A 46 7.03 0.79 12.25
C TYR A 46 7.87 0.36 13.44
N LYS A 47 7.82 1.11 14.55
CA LYS A 47 8.62 0.77 15.72
C LYS A 47 8.21 -0.55 16.38
N SER A 48 6.93 -0.90 16.32
CA SER A 48 6.38 -1.98 17.15
C SER A 48 6.08 -3.26 16.38
N LEU A 49 5.80 -3.18 15.07
CA LEU A 49 5.47 -4.38 14.27
C LEU A 49 6.63 -5.38 14.19
N ASP A 50 7.88 -4.90 14.21
CA ASP A 50 9.06 -5.75 14.13
C ASP A 50 9.42 -6.39 15.47
N GLU A 51 8.91 -5.85 16.57
CA GLU A 51 9.16 -6.37 17.92
C GLU A 51 8.16 -7.47 18.29
N ASP A 52 6.88 -7.24 18.06
CA ASP A 52 5.79 -8.18 18.36
C ASP A 52 4.59 -7.91 17.46
N PHE A 53 4.64 -8.46 16.23
CA PHE A 53 3.61 -8.28 15.21
C PHE A 53 2.22 -8.68 15.74
N ASP A 54 2.10 -9.86 16.34
CA ASP A 54 0.81 -10.45 16.72
C ASP A 54 0.08 -9.60 17.78
N THR A 55 0.81 -9.25 18.85
CA THR A 55 0.23 -8.43 19.92
C THR A 55 -0.06 -7.03 19.42
N TYR A 56 0.88 -6.40 18.70
CA TYR A 56 0.72 -5.02 18.27
C TYR A 56 -0.37 -4.88 17.22
N PHE A 57 -0.45 -5.77 16.24
CA PHE A 57 -1.51 -5.78 15.22
C PHE A 57 -2.89 -5.81 15.87
N THR A 58 -3.11 -6.74 16.81
CA THR A 58 -4.40 -6.91 17.50
C THR A 58 -4.77 -5.67 18.31
N LYS A 59 -3.81 -5.12 19.10
CA LYS A 59 -4.05 -3.90 19.88
C LYS A 59 -4.37 -2.71 18.98
N ARG A 60 -3.63 -2.57 17.87
CA ARG A 60 -3.79 -1.49 16.91
C ARG A 60 -5.13 -1.57 16.17
N LEU A 61 -5.52 -2.76 15.70
CA LEU A 61 -6.82 -3.00 15.08
C LEU A 61 -7.96 -2.52 15.99
N ASN A 62 -7.93 -2.96 17.25
CA ASN A 62 -8.95 -2.60 18.25
C ASN A 62 -8.93 -1.11 18.62
N TYR A 63 -7.74 -0.51 18.73
CA TYR A 63 -7.60 0.91 19.07
C TYR A 63 -8.10 1.82 17.95
N LEU A 64 -7.76 1.50 16.71
CA LEU A 64 -8.14 2.32 15.56
C LEU A 64 -9.62 2.18 15.22
N ASN A 65 -10.17 0.96 15.33
CA ASN A 65 -11.57 0.66 15.07
C ASN A 65 -12.12 1.30 13.77
N LEU A 66 -11.29 1.29 12.71
CA LEU A 66 -11.64 1.83 11.41
C LEU A 66 -12.41 0.80 10.58
N LYS A 67 -13.25 1.26 9.65
CA LYS A 67 -13.83 0.37 8.64
C LYS A 67 -12.89 0.16 7.46
N LEU A 68 -12.07 1.17 7.15
CA LEU A 68 -11.04 1.10 6.11
C LEU A 68 -9.72 1.67 6.61
N GLU A 69 -8.65 0.92 6.41
CA GLU A 69 -7.31 1.44 6.59
C GLU A 69 -6.52 1.37 5.29
N CYS A 70 -5.93 2.49 4.89
CA CYS A 70 -5.07 2.58 3.72
C CYS A 70 -3.63 2.87 4.15
N SER A 71 -2.83 1.82 4.34
CA SER A 71 -1.43 1.97 4.74
C SER A 71 -0.53 1.16 3.83
N GLY A 72 0.41 1.84 3.18
CA GLY A 72 1.45 1.23 2.36
C GLY A 72 2.47 0.45 3.17
N SER A 73 2.58 0.71 4.48
CA SER A 73 3.41 -0.09 5.39
C SER A 73 3.11 -1.59 5.31
N TRP A 74 1.82 -1.96 5.22
CA TRP A 74 1.38 -3.36 5.14
C TRP A 74 1.91 -4.12 3.94
N SER A 75 2.34 -3.43 2.88
CA SER A 75 2.97 -4.09 1.73
C SER A 75 4.30 -4.78 2.06
N ALA A 76 4.92 -4.45 3.21
CA ALA A 76 6.11 -5.13 3.71
C ALA A 76 5.81 -6.31 4.66
N TYR A 77 4.55 -6.55 5.02
CA TYR A 77 4.15 -7.52 6.05
C TYR A 77 3.11 -8.55 5.57
N VAL A 78 3.10 -8.87 4.27
CA VAL A 78 2.06 -9.76 3.70
C VAL A 78 2.10 -11.15 4.32
N GLU A 79 3.29 -11.69 4.57
CA GLU A 79 3.45 -13.03 5.16
C GLU A 79 3.00 -13.06 6.61
N GLU A 80 3.29 -12.02 7.37
CA GLU A 80 2.85 -11.84 8.75
C GLU A 80 1.32 -11.72 8.81
N LEU A 81 0.71 -10.96 7.89
CA LEU A 81 -0.75 -10.87 7.78
C LEU A 81 -1.39 -12.24 7.48
N VAL A 82 -0.81 -13.03 6.58
CA VAL A 82 -1.30 -14.37 6.23
C VAL A 82 -1.21 -15.35 7.39
N ASN A 83 -0.18 -15.24 8.22
CA ASN A 83 0.06 -16.16 9.34
C ASN A 83 -0.62 -15.71 10.65
N HIS A 84 -1.05 -14.45 10.74
CA HIS A 84 -1.66 -13.91 11.96
C HIS A 84 -3.07 -14.45 12.18
N LYS A 85 -3.38 -14.83 13.43
CA LYS A 85 -4.62 -15.49 13.84
C LYS A 85 -5.90 -14.75 13.43
N ILE A 86 -5.88 -13.41 13.48
CA ILE A 86 -7.03 -12.56 13.12
C ILE A 86 -6.89 -12.03 11.70
N ALA A 87 -5.67 -11.67 11.28
CA ALA A 87 -5.50 -10.88 10.07
C ALA A 87 -5.78 -11.72 8.82
N LYS A 88 -5.37 -12.99 8.83
CA LYS A 88 -5.60 -13.94 7.74
C LYS A 88 -7.06 -14.02 7.25
N ASP A 89 -8.02 -13.74 8.15
CA ASP A 89 -9.46 -13.84 7.89
C ASP A 89 -10.09 -12.46 7.53
N LEU A 90 -9.31 -11.38 7.53
CA LEU A 90 -9.77 -10.04 7.15
C LEU A 90 -9.88 -9.87 5.64
N ASP A 91 -10.60 -8.82 5.23
CA ASP A 91 -10.70 -8.41 3.83
C ASP A 91 -9.61 -7.41 3.46
N TYR A 92 -9.06 -7.60 2.26
CA TYR A 92 -7.94 -6.82 1.75
C TYR A 92 -8.25 -6.19 0.39
N ILE A 93 -7.68 -5.01 0.17
CA ILE A 93 -7.68 -4.31 -1.13
C ILE A 93 -6.23 -4.13 -1.58
N CYS A 94 -5.95 -4.49 -2.83
CA CYS A 94 -4.68 -4.21 -3.50
C CYS A 94 -4.91 -3.37 -4.77
N VAL A 95 -4.42 -2.14 -4.73
CA VAL A 95 -4.43 -1.18 -5.82
C VAL A 95 -3.20 -1.40 -6.70
N LEU A 96 -3.47 -1.82 -7.93
CA LEU A 96 -2.48 -2.19 -8.93
C LEU A 96 -2.12 -1.01 -9.81
N ARG A 97 -0.82 -0.74 -9.97
CA ARG A 97 -0.27 0.31 -10.84
C ARG A 97 0.84 -0.29 -11.70
N SER A 98 1.06 0.19 -12.93
CA SER A 98 2.21 -0.30 -13.70
C SER A 98 3.54 0.04 -13.02
N PRO A 99 4.52 -0.88 -12.99
CA PRO A 99 5.83 -0.64 -12.40
C PRO A 99 6.49 0.64 -12.91
N SER A 100 6.47 0.91 -14.22
CA SER A 100 7.04 2.14 -14.79
C SER A 100 6.44 3.41 -14.17
N SER A 101 5.11 3.45 -14.09
CA SER A 101 4.37 4.58 -13.53
C SER A 101 4.57 4.70 -12.02
N TRP A 102 4.66 3.57 -11.32
CA TRP A 102 4.88 3.50 -9.88
C TRP A 102 6.28 3.96 -9.49
N VAL A 103 7.35 3.39 -10.08
CA VAL A 103 8.75 3.81 -9.86
C VAL A 103 8.91 5.30 -10.16
N THR A 104 8.39 5.76 -11.30
CA THR A 104 8.34 7.19 -11.63
C THR A 104 7.73 8.01 -10.49
N SER A 105 6.60 7.57 -9.93
CA SER A 105 5.89 8.29 -8.88
C SER A 105 6.59 8.25 -7.52
N VAL A 106 7.30 7.17 -7.21
CA VAL A 106 8.10 6.99 -5.99
C VAL A 106 9.29 7.95 -6.05
N ILE A 107 10.16 7.81 -7.06
CA ILE A 107 11.36 8.63 -7.20
C ILE A 107 11.04 10.13 -7.19
N ASN A 108 10.05 10.57 -7.98
CA ASN A 108 9.69 11.98 -8.02
C ASN A 108 9.10 12.51 -6.69
N TYR A 109 8.51 11.66 -5.84
CA TYR A 109 7.94 12.12 -4.57
C TYR A 109 9.04 12.34 -3.53
N TRP A 110 9.92 11.36 -3.31
CA TRP A 110 10.98 11.47 -2.30
C TRP A 110 12.13 12.41 -2.71
N ASN A 111 12.22 12.78 -3.99
CA ASN A 111 13.16 13.79 -4.49
C ASN A 111 12.54 15.17 -4.74
N LYS A 112 11.35 15.46 -4.19
CA LYS A 112 10.84 16.84 -4.18
C LYS A 112 11.67 17.70 -3.22
N PRO A 113 11.90 18.99 -3.52
CA PRO A 113 12.72 19.86 -2.66
C PRO A 113 12.26 19.89 -1.20
N ASN A 114 10.96 19.89 -0.93
CA ASN A 114 10.43 19.86 0.43
C ASN A 114 10.65 18.52 1.14
N MET A 115 10.63 17.40 0.41
CA MET A 115 10.91 16.07 0.98
C MET A 115 12.40 15.91 1.27
N LEU A 116 13.28 16.44 0.40
CA LEU A 116 14.73 16.42 0.63
C LEU A 116 15.15 17.22 1.87
N LYS A 117 14.44 18.32 2.17
CA LYS A 117 14.63 19.14 3.37
C LYS A 117 14.04 18.51 4.65
N PHE A 118 13.25 17.45 4.54
CA PHE A 118 12.57 16.85 5.69
C PHE A 118 13.50 15.85 6.39
N HIS A 119 14.16 16.26 7.47
CA HIS A 119 15.21 15.46 8.10
C HIS A 119 14.69 14.17 8.77
N PHE A 120 13.41 14.09 9.14
CA PHE A 120 12.82 12.91 9.78
C PHE A 120 11.60 12.39 9.01
N ASP A 121 11.86 11.65 7.92
CA ASP A 121 10.82 11.05 7.08
C ASP A 121 10.61 9.58 7.48
N ILE A 122 9.55 9.32 8.25
CA ILE A 122 9.22 8.00 8.80
C ILE A 122 9.18 6.92 7.71
N PRO A 123 8.43 7.07 6.60
CA PRO A 123 8.51 6.15 5.46
C PRO A 123 9.92 5.92 4.92
N LEU A 124 10.73 6.97 4.78
CA LEU A 124 12.07 6.81 4.24
C LEU A 124 12.94 5.95 5.14
N GLU A 125 12.96 6.24 6.44
CA GLU A 125 13.84 5.54 7.38
C GLU A 125 13.36 4.11 7.64
N HIS A 126 12.06 3.94 7.94
CA HIS A 126 11.57 2.66 8.43
C HIS A 126 11.03 1.73 7.34
N PHE A 127 10.53 2.26 6.23
CA PHE A 127 10.02 1.42 5.14
C PHE A 127 11.06 1.27 4.04
N TRP A 128 11.46 2.38 3.43
CA TRP A 128 12.32 2.32 2.25
C TRP A 128 13.71 1.80 2.58
N LYS A 129 14.38 2.34 3.60
CA LYS A 129 15.72 1.91 3.99
C LYS A 129 15.70 0.54 4.69
N GLN A 130 14.89 0.39 5.75
CA GLN A 130 14.93 -0.82 6.59
C GLN A 130 14.22 -2.02 5.94
N LYS A 131 13.04 -1.86 5.32
CA LYS A 131 12.29 -2.98 4.73
C LYS A 131 12.64 -3.24 3.27
N VAL A 132 12.69 -2.19 2.45
CA VAL A 132 12.95 -2.33 1.00
C VAL A 132 14.44 -2.33 0.66
N GLY A 133 15.29 -1.79 1.55
CA GLY A 133 16.74 -1.73 1.33
C GLY A 133 17.18 -0.64 0.33
N VAL A 134 16.39 0.43 0.19
CA VAL A 134 16.67 1.57 -0.71
C VAL A 134 16.66 2.91 0.04
N ASN A 135 17.67 3.73 -0.21
CA ASN A 135 17.61 5.14 0.16
C ASN A 135 17.15 5.96 -1.06
N LEU A 136 15.90 6.40 -1.08
CA LEU A 136 15.33 7.11 -2.22
C LEU A 136 15.91 8.51 -2.45
N ARG A 137 16.53 9.11 -1.43
CA ARG A 137 17.18 10.44 -1.51
C ARG A 137 18.56 10.40 -2.14
N ASP A 138 19.10 9.20 -2.28
CA ASP A 138 20.36 8.97 -2.99
C ASP A 138 20.18 8.92 -4.51
N PHE A 139 18.94 9.04 -4.99
CA PHE A 139 18.64 9.02 -6.41
C PHE A 139 18.93 10.38 -7.04
N GLU A 140 19.82 10.41 -8.02
CA GLU A 140 20.22 11.64 -8.70
C GLU A 140 19.38 11.87 -9.96
N ILE A 141 18.44 12.83 -9.91
CA ILE A 141 17.60 13.16 -11.05
C ILE A 141 18.45 13.73 -12.20
N GLY A 142 18.25 13.21 -13.41
CA GLY A 142 18.95 13.67 -14.62
C GLY A 142 20.28 12.97 -14.88
N VAL A 143 20.68 12.04 -14.00
CA VAL A 143 21.92 11.28 -14.12
C VAL A 143 21.61 9.81 -14.37
N HIS A 144 22.29 9.20 -15.34
CA HIS A 144 22.29 7.75 -15.52
C HIS A 144 23.49 7.16 -14.77
N SER A 145 23.25 6.64 -13.57
CA SER A 145 24.28 6.05 -12.72
C SER A 145 23.96 4.62 -12.32
N LYS A 146 24.99 3.84 -12.01
CA LYS A 146 24.84 2.49 -11.44
C LYS A 146 23.96 2.50 -10.19
N LYS A 147 24.15 3.50 -9.32
CA LYS A 147 23.35 3.70 -8.10
C LYS A 147 21.86 3.91 -8.40
N ASN A 148 21.53 4.74 -9.39
CA ASN A 148 20.14 4.95 -9.82
C ASN A 148 19.52 3.66 -10.35
N GLN A 149 20.27 2.88 -11.14
CA GLN A 149 19.79 1.59 -11.65
C GLN A 149 19.56 0.60 -10.50
N GLU A 150 20.48 0.49 -9.53
CA GLU A 150 20.32 -0.37 -8.35
C GLU A 150 19.07 -0.01 -7.53
N ILE A 151 18.78 1.28 -7.37
CA ILE A 151 17.55 1.75 -6.69
C ILE A 151 16.31 1.31 -7.49
N ILE A 152 16.31 1.50 -8.81
CA ILE A 152 15.19 1.10 -9.68
C ILE A 152 14.97 -0.42 -9.61
N ASP A 153 16.04 -1.22 -9.67
CA ASP A 153 15.96 -2.69 -9.66
C ASP A 153 15.39 -3.19 -8.33
N LYS A 154 15.84 -2.63 -7.19
CA LYS A 154 15.28 -2.95 -5.87
C LYS A 154 13.81 -2.56 -5.76
N LEU A 155 13.41 -1.40 -6.29
CA LEU A 155 12.02 -0.98 -6.32
C LEU A 155 11.15 -1.93 -7.15
N VAL A 156 11.60 -2.30 -8.35
CA VAL A 156 10.89 -3.26 -9.21
C VAL A 156 10.78 -4.60 -8.52
N LYS A 157 11.88 -5.13 -7.97
CA LYS A 157 11.92 -6.40 -7.24
C LYS A 157 10.90 -6.40 -6.10
N PHE A 158 10.98 -5.42 -5.22
CA PHE A 158 10.02 -5.26 -4.12
C PHE A 158 8.57 -5.25 -4.60
N TYR A 159 8.28 -4.49 -5.66
CA TYR A 159 6.90 -4.37 -6.15
C TYR A 159 6.35 -5.66 -6.74
N PHE A 160 7.18 -6.45 -7.44
CA PHE A 160 6.82 -7.79 -7.90
C PHE A 160 6.66 -8.76 -6.73
N ASP A 161 7.64 -8.83 -5.83
CA ASP A 161 7.65 -9.74 -4.68
C ASP A 161 6.40 -9.49 -3.81
N PHE A 162 6.09 -8.23 -3.49
CA PHE A 162 4.86 -7.85 -2.79
C PHE A 162 3.63 -8.36 -3.55
N THR A 163 3.52 -8.05 -4.84
CA THR A 163 2.32 -8.35 -5.63
C THR A 163 2.10 -9.85 -5.74
N GLU A 164 3.16 -10.64 -5.89
CA GLU A 164 3.08 -12.11 -5.89
C GLU A 164 2.64 -12.64 -4.52
N LYS A 165 3.22 -12.15 -3.43
CA LYS A 165 2.84 -12.55 -2.06
C LYS A 165 1.39 -12.26 -1.73
N THR A 166 0.77 -11.23 -2.33
CA THR A 166 -0.66 -10.97 -2.10
C THR A 166 -1.57 -12.12 -2.52
N ALA A 167 -1.10 -13.04 -3.36
CA ALA A 167 -1.83 -14.26 -3.70
C ALA A 167 -2.07 -15.19 -2.50
N LEU A 168 -1.27 -15.05 -1.43
CA LEU A 168 -1.40 -15.83 -0.20
C LEU A 168 -2.58 -15.38 0.67
N LEU A 169 -3.07 -14.15 0.48
CA LEU A 169 -4.22 -13.63 1.22
C LEU A 169 -5.51 -14.20 0.63
N GLU A 170 -6.35 -14.77 1.48
CA GLU A 170 -7.58 -15.45 1.06
C GLU A 170 -8.61 -14.45 0.50
N ASN A 171 -8.91 -13.41 1.26
CA ASN A 171 -9.94 -12.42 0.94
C ASN A 171 -9.31 -11.13 0.40
N ILE A 172 -8.83 -11.16 -0.85
CA ILE A 172 -8.23 -9.98 -1.49
C ILE A 172 -8.95 -9.55 -2.76
N THR A 173 -9.26 -8.25 -2.82
CA THR A 173 -9.81 -7.57 -3.99
C THR A 173 -8.73 -6.75 -4.69
N TYR A 174 -8.51 -7.03 -5.98
CA TYR A 174 -7.58 -6.28 -6.81
C TYR A 174 -8.29 -5.18 -7.60
N ILE A 175 -7.81 -3.94 -7.49
CA ILE A 175 -8.36 -2.78 -8.20
C ILE A 175 -7.23 -2.12 -8.97
N ARG A 176 -7.38 -1.88 -10.28
CA ARG A 176 -6.38 -1.10 -11.02
C ARG A 176 -6.52 0.37 -10.64
N LEU A 177 -5.41 1.08 -10.45
CA LEU A 177 -5.43 2.51 -10.08
C LEU A 177 -6.26 3.37 -11.04
N LYS A 178 -6.23 3.07 -12.33
CA LYS A 178 -7.05 3.78 -13.34
C LYS A 178 -8.56 3.60 -13.12
N ASP A 179 -8.97 2.47 -12.58
CA ASP A 179 -10.36 2.06 -12.38
C ASP A 179 -10.81 2.33 -10.92
N LEU A 180 -9.94 2.91 -10.07
CA LEU A 180 -10.17 3.09 -8.64
C LEU A 180 -11.39 3.95 -8.32
N LYS A 181 -11.68 4.97 -9.14
CA LYS A 181 -12.87 5.81 -8.98
C LYS A 181 -14.14 5.03 -9.32
N GLU A 182 -14.12 4.27 -10.41
CA GLU A 182 -15.25 3.45 -10.87
C GLU A 182 -15.50 2.25 -9.94
N SER A 183 -14.46 1.81 -9.23
CA SER A 183 -14.53 0.72 -8.26
C SER A 183 -14.97 1.17 -6.85
N LEU A 184 -15.29 2.46 -6.64
CA LEU A 184 -15.74 2.93 -5.32
C LEU A 184 -16.97 2.18 -4.80
N PRO A 185 -18.02 1.88 -5.61
CA PRO A 185 -19.17 1.11 -5.14
C PRO A 185 -18.82 -0.27 -4.58
N LEU A 186 -17.78 -0.92 -5.12
CA LEU A 186 -17.27 -2.18 -4.58
C LEU A 186 -16.66 -1.98 -3.19
N VAL A 187 -15.89 -0.90 -3.00
CA VAL A 187 -15.29 -0.58 -1.69
C VAL A 187 -16.37 -0.21 -0.68
N GLU A 188 -17.34 0.61 -1.07
CA GLU A 188 -18.51 0.98 -0.25
C GLU A 188 -19.24 -0.26 0.27
N SER A 189 -19.45 -1.26 -0.59
CA SER A 189 -20.06 -2.54 -0.20
C SER A 189 -19.18 -3.36 0.73
N LEU A 190 -17.85 -3.35 0.58
CA LEU A 190 -16.94 -4.12 1.43
C LEU A 190 -16.90 -3.57 2.86
N ILE A 191 -16.99 -2.24 3.01
CA ILE A 191 -16.89 -1.56 4.31
C ILE A 191 -18.24 -1.15 4.89
N GLU A 192 -19.33 -1.34 4.14
CA GLU A 192 -20.70 -0.94 4.51
C GLU A 192 -20.80 0.56 4.86
N GLU A 193 -20.23 1.42 4.00
CA GLU A 193 -20.28 2.87 4.11
C GLU A 193 -20.29 3.53 2.73
N ASN A 194 -20.93 4.69 2.63
CA ASN A 194 -20.96 5.47 1.39
C ASN A 194 -19.77 6.44 1.31
N ALA A 195 -19.22 6.63 0.11
CA ALA A 195 -18.16 7.58 -0.12
C ALA A 195 -18.67 9.02 -0.05
N THR A 196 -18.05 9.85 0.79
CA THR A 196 -18.21 11.30 0.82
C THR A 196 -17.20 11.94 -0.13
N THR A 197 -17.46 11.84 -1.44
CA THR A 197 -16.53 12.31 -2.50
C THR A 197 -16.26 13.83 -2.52
N LYS A 198 -16.95 14.61 -1.67
CA LYS A 198 -16.77 16.07 -1.51
C LYS A 198 -15.31 16.46 -1.19
N ASP A 199 -14.56 15.58 -0.54
CA ASP A 199 -13.16 15.82 -0.15
C ASP A 199 -12.14 14.99 -0.96
N SER A 200 -12.56 14.37 -2.07
CA SER A 200 -11.70 13.45 -2.82
C SER A 200 -10.50 14.18 -3.46
N TRP A 201 -9.35 14.05 -2.80
CA TRP A 201 -8.18 14.82 -3.15
C TRP A 201 -7.34 14.12 -4.22
N LYS A 202 -7.33 14.68 -5.43
CA LYS A 202 -6.36 14.30 -6.48
C LYS A 202 -5.37 15.45 -6.70
N ARG A 203 -4.15 15.31 -6.22
CA ARG A 203 -3.04 16.17 -6.68
C ARG A 203 -2.79 15.91 -8.17
N ALA A 204 -3.11 16.88 -9.02
CA ALA A 204 -2.50 16.97 -10.34
C ALA A 204 -1.00 17.22 -10.14
N ASN A 205 -0.14 16.25 -10.46
CA ASN A 205 1.30 16.47 -10.38
C ASN A 205 1.71 17.41 -11.52
N LEU A 206 2.07 18.65 -11.15
CA LEU A 206 2.81 19.59 -11.98
C LEU A 206 4.16 18.93 -12.38
N LYS A 207 4.41 18.82 -13.69
CA LYS A 207 5.62 18.29 -14.38
C LYS A 207 6.55 17.35 -13.57
N LYS A 208 6.57 16.07 -13.94
CA LYS A 208 7.54 15.08 -13.40
C LYS A 208 8.96 15.39 -13.91
N LYS A 209 9.95 15.38 -13.03
CA LYS A 209 11.37 15.60 -13.36
C LYS A 209 12.07 14.33 -13.84
N PHE A 210 11.62 13.18 -13.36
CA PHE A 210 12.11 11.86 -13.75
C PHE A 210 10.98 11.06 -14.41
N ILE A 211 11.29 10.27 -15.44
CA ILE A 211 10.35 9.34 -16.08
C ILE A 211 11.09 8.02 -16.26
N TYR A 212 10.56 6.96 -15.66
CA TYR A 212 10.99 5.59 -15.91
C TYR A 212 9.99 4.91 -16.85
N LYS A 213 10.50 4.23 -17.88
CA LYS A 213 9.70 3.44 -18.82
C LYS A 213 10.45 2.15 -19.14
N ASN A 214 9.80 1.01 -18.90
CA ASN A 214 10.29 -0.31 -19.29
C ASN A 214 9.10 -1.20 -19.69
N ASP A 215 8.88 -1.30 -21.00
CA ASP A 215 7.72 -2.01 -21.56
C ASP A 215 7.74 -3.52 -21.25
N MET A 216 8.93 -4.13 -21.17
CA MET A 216 9.06 -5.55 -20.83
C MET A 216 8.60 -5.82 -19.38
N ILE A 217 9.01 -4.98 -18.44
CA ILE A 217 8.63 -5.10 -17.03
C ILE A 217 7.13 -4.84 -16.87
N ASP A 218 6.58 -3.83 -17.55
CA ASP A 218 5.16 -3.53 -17.49
C ASP A 218 4.30 -4.66 -18.07
N GLU A 219 4.69 -5.27 -19.19
CA GLU A 219 3.97 -6.42 -19.75
C GLU A 219 4.14 -7.69 -18.92
N LYS A 220 5.29 -7.90 -18.26
CA LYS A 220 5.44 -8.96 -17.25
C LYS A 220 4.47 -8.77 -16.10
N TYR A 221 4.38 -7.55 -15.56
CA TYR A 221 3.49 -7.22 -14.45
C TYR A 221 2.01 -7.31 -14.82
N LYS A 222 1.66 -6.90 -16.04
CA LYS A 222 0.29 -7.03 -16.58
C LYS A 222 -0.14 -8.48 -16.68
N ARG A 223 0.75 -9.40 -17.08
CA ARG A 223 0.49 -10.84 -17.07
C ARG A 223 0.29 -11.38 -15.65
N LEU A 224 1.17 -11.00 -14.71
CA LEU A 224 1.04 -11.35 -13.29
C LEU A 224 -0.32 -10.91 -12.73
N THR A 225 -0.65 -9.63 -12.87
CA THR A 225 -1.89 -9.06 -12.32
C THR A 225 -3.16 -9.61 -12.99
N LYS A 226 -3.13 -9.90 -14.30
CA LYS A 226 -4.24 -10.60 -14.97
C LYS A 226 -4.49 -11.98 -14.35
N ARG A 227 -3.42 -12.75 -14.09
CA ARG A 227 -3.54 -14.06 -13.43
C ARG A 227 -4.15 -13.93 -12.03
N LEU A 228 -3.67 -12.97 -11.23
CA LEU A 228 -4.17 -12.74 -9.86
C LEU A 228 -5.65 -12.34 -9.85
N ILE A 229 -6.06 -11.38 -10.69
CA ILE A 229 -7.46 -10.96 -10.82
C ILE A 229 -8.35 -12.14 -11.22
N ASN A 230 -7.95 -12.89 -12.25
CA ASN A 230 -8.75 -14.01 -12.76
C ASN A 230 -8.88 -15.14 -11.72
N SER A 231 -7.85 -15.38 -10.90
CA SER A 231 -7.89 -16.41 -9.84
C SER A 231 -8.89 -16.09 -8.72
N ARG A 232 -9.20 -14.80 -8.51
CA ARG A 232 -10.12 -14.34 -7.46
C ARG A 232 -11.54 -14.06 -7.97
N ASN A 233 -11.68 -13.73 -9.26
CA ASN A 233 -12.96 -13.49 -9.92
C ASN A 233 -13.05 -14.28 -11.24
N PRO A 234 -13.35 -15.60 -11.20
CA PRO A 234 -13.42 -16.43 -12.42
C PRO A 234 -14.49 -15.96 -13.42
N LYS A 235 -15.47 -15.15 -12.98
CA LYS A 235 -16.54 -14.58 -13.83
C LYS A 235 -16.10 -13.40 -14.72
N MET A 236 -14.88 -12.86 -14.55
CA MET A 236 -14.36 -11.76 -15.38
C MET A 236 -13.34 -12.22 -16.45
N ALA A 237 -13.20 -13.54 -16.65
CA ALA A 237 -12.21 -14.12 -17.57
C ALA A 237 -12.73 -14.39 -18.99
N SER A 238 -13.97 -14.02 -19.31
CA SER A 238 -14.59 -14.13 -20.64
C SER A 238 -14.50 -12.82 -21.42
#